data_AF-A0A960NUN5-F1
#
_entry.id   AF-A0A960NUN5-F1
#
_cell.length_a   1.000
_cell.length_b   1.000
_cell.length_c   1.000
_cell.angle_alpha   90.00
_cell.angle_beta   90.00
_cell.angle_gamma   90.00
#
_symmetry.space_group_name_H-M   'P 1'
#
loop_
_entity.id
_entity.type
_entity.pdbx_description
1 polymer ?
#
loop_
_entity_poly.entity_id
_entity_poly.type
_entity_poly.pdbx_seq_one_letter_code
_entity_poly.pdbx_strand_id
1 'polypeptide(L)'
;TVGGTGKTPVVEKFARALQDGGRRVAILSRGYKSVKQPLLKRIVGKLQGKNEINPPRVVSDGRRLLLDSKTAGDEPYMLAANLKDVPVIVDKDRVKSGKHAIADLNVDTLLLDDGLQYLKLRHRLDIVLVDRWQPFGTERLLPRGTLREPAKNLRRASYIFITKCNGQPNDELKERIRKYNRTAEIIECEHKPLFLQHIETREERPLDSLKDKRVGTISAIAVPESFENGIQKLGAKVVATKRFLDHHRFTEQEILTFINCCVESEVDMILTTEKDSVRFPRLPRLDVPIYFLRVEIGILSNEESFEECIHRICQPRPIVPARRFF
;
A
#
# COMPACT_ATOMS: atom_id res chain seq x y z
N THR A 1 7.92 10.16 -4.45
CA THR A 1 9.14 9.70 -5.16
C THR A 1 8.87 8.35 -5.80
N VAL A 2 9.76 7.84 -6.65
CA VAL A 2 9.83 6.38 -6.88
C VAL A 2 10.44 5.72 -5.64
N GLY A 3 10.01 4.49 -5.33
CA GLY A 3 10.36 3.80 -4.09
C GLY A 3 9.21 3.74 -3.08
N GLY A 4 9.41 2.94 -2.03
CA GLY A 4 8.41 2.62 -1.01
C GLY A 4 8.26 3.71 0.05
N THR A 5 7.33 4.63 -0.13
CA THR A 5 6.97 5.70 0.83
C THR A 5 5.86 5.30 1.82
N GLY A 6 5.59 3.99 2.01
CA GLY A 6 4.52 3.54 2.92
C GLY A 6 3.08 3.81 2.42
N LYS A 7 2.85 3.88 1.10
CA LYS A 7 1.52 4.20 0.53
C LYS A 7 0.45 3.19 0.92
N THR A 8 0.72 1.90 0.73
CA THR A 8 -0.29 0.86 0.86
C THR A 8 -0.89 0.78 2.27
N PRO A 9 -0.08 0.82 3.35
CA PRO A 9 -0.63 0.90 4.71
C PRO A 9 -1.45 2.18 4.99
N VAL A 10 -1.08 3.33 4.40
CA VAL A 10 -1.86 4.57 4.54
C VAL A 10 -3.20 4.47 3.79
N VAL A 11 -3.20 3.95 2.57
CA VAL A 11 -4.43 3.69 1.79
C VAL A 11 -5.36 2.76 2.58
N GLU A 12 -4.80 1.72 3.19
CA GLU A 12 -5.56 0.79 4.03
C GLU A 12 -6.18 1.49 5.25
N LYS A 13 -5.42 2.31 5.99
CA LYS A 13 -5.92 3.06 7.15
C LYS A 13 -7.05 4.02 6.75
N PHE A 14 -6.90 4.74 5.63
CA PHE A 14 -7.96 5.62 5.11
C PHE A 14 -9.20 4.84 4.69
N ALA A 15 -9.05 3.71 4.00
CA ALA A 15 -10.18 2.89 3.58
C ALA A 15 -11.00 2.40 4.77
N ARG A 16 -10.34 1.90 5.83
CA ARG A 16 -11.00 1.48 7.07
C ARG A 16 -11.70 2.66 7.76
N ALA A 17 -10.99 3.75 8.02
CA ALA A 17 -11.56 4.90 8.73
C ALA A 17 -12.75 5.53 7.99
N LEU A 18 -12.72 5.56 6.66
CA LEU A 18 -13.85 6.05 5.85
C LEU A 18 -15.03 5.08 5.87
N GLN A 19 -14.76 3.77 5.83
CA GLN A 19 -15.80 2.74 5.96
C GLN A 19 -16.47 2.78 7.34
N ASP A 20 -15.68 2.91 8.41
CA ASP A 20 -16.18 3.08 9.78
C ASP A 20 -17.00 4.38 9.91
N GLY A 21 -16.63 5.42 9.17
CA GLY A 21 -17.40 6.65 8.99
C GLY A 21 -18.64 6.53 8.09
N GLY A 22 -19.03 5.32 7.68
CA GLY A 22 -20.25 5.03 6.93
C GLY A 22 -20.15 5.21 5.41
N ARG A 23 -18.94 5.34 4.86
CA ARG A 23 -18.75 5.53 3.41
C ARG A 23 -18.58 4.20 2.69
N ARG A 24 -19.13 4.12 1.47
CA ARG A 24 -18.87 2.99 0.56
C ARG A 24 -17.69 3.38 -0.31
N VAL A 25 -16.52 2.87 0.06
CA VAL A 25 -15.24 3.25 -0.53
C VAL A 25 -14.85 2.26 -1.62
N ALA A 26 -14.36 2.75 -2.77
CA ALA A 26 -13.58 1.95 -3.71
C ALA A 26 -12.15 2.46 -3.82
N ILE A 27 -11.20 1.54 -3.89
CA ILE A 27 -9.80 1.85 -4.19
C ILE A 27 -9.56 1.72 -5.70
N LEU A 28 -9.04 2.77 -6.30
CA LEU A 28 -8.63 2.80 -7.70
C LEU A 28 -7.10 2.79 -7.78
N SER A 29 -6.53 1.71 -8.29
CA SER A 29 -5.09 1.60 -8.52
C SER A 29 -4.77 1.45 -10.01
N ARG A 30 -3.55 1.78 -10.40
CA ARG A 30 -3.09 1.71 -11.80
C ARG A 30 -2.81 0.27 -12.27
N GLY A 31 -2.45 -0.63 -11.34
CA GLY A 31 -2.00 -1.99 -11.65
C GLY A 31 -0.61 -2.04 -12.27
N TYR A 32 0.39 -1.52 -11.58
CA TYR A 32 1.78 -1.64 -12.04
C TYR A 32 2.19 -3.13 -12.10
N LYS A 33 2.87 -3.56 -13.18
CA LYS A 33 3.30 -4.95 -13.46
C LYS A 33 2.20 -6.01 -13.65
N SER A 34 0.91 -5.62 -13.72
CA SER A 34 -0.16 -6.57 -14.04
C SER A 34 0.01 -7.17 -15.45
N VAL A 35 -0.15 -8.49 -15.61
CA VAL A 35 -0.12 -9.14 -16.92
C VAL A 35 -1.27 -8.61 -17.80
N LYS A 36 -0.97 -8.25 -19.06
CA LYS A 36 -1.99 -7.79 -20.02
C LYS A 36 -2.92 -8.96 -20.39
N GLN A 37 -4.20 -8.69 -20.62
CA GLN A 37 -5.12 -9.70 -21.14
C GLN A 37 -4.61 -10.27 -22.48
N PRO A 38 -4.80 -11.59 -22.74
CA PRO A 38 -4.42 -12.23 -24.00
C PRO A 38 -5.03 -11.52 -25.21
N LEU A 39 -4.25 -11.40 -26.30
CA LEU A 39 -4.67 -10.70 -27.53
C LEU A 39 -5.98 -11.26 -28.10
N LEU A 40 -6.16 -12.59 -28.07
CA LEU A 40 -7.39 -13.27 -28.51
C LEU A 40 -8.65 -12.74 -27.81
N LYS A 41 -8.61 -12.53 -26.49
CA LYS A 41 -9.77 -12.03 -25.72
C LYS A 41 -10.14 -10.59 -26.10
N ARG A 42 -9.14 -9.78 -26.48
CA ARG A 42 -9.33 -8.41 -26.99
C ARG A 42 -9.93 -8.37 -28.40
N ILE A 43 -9.58 -9.35 -29.24
CA ILE A 43 -10.09 -9.46 -30.62
C ILE A 43 -11.54 -9.96 -30.60
N VAL A 44 -11.85 -10.98 -29.81
CA VAL A 44 -13.21 -11.53 -29.67
C VAL A 44 -14.17 -10.47 -29.10
N GLY A 45 -13.74 -9.67 -28.11
CA GLY A 45 -14.56 -8.58 -27.58
C GLY A 45 -14.88 -7.49 -28.62
N LYS A 46 -13.95 -7.21 -29.55
CA LYS A 46 -14.17 -6.30 -30.68
C LYS A 46 -15.16 -6.85 -31.71
N LEU A 47 -15.12 -8.15 -31.97
CA LEU A 47 -16.01 -8.81 -32.93
C LEU A 47 -17.44 -8.96 -32.40
N GLN A 48 -17.63 -9.03 -31.07
CA GLN A 48 -18.95 -9.19 -30.44
C GLN A 48 -19.75 -7.88 -30.24
N GLY A 49 -19.32 -6.75 -30.81
CA GLY A 49 -20.07 -5.49 -30.74
C GLY A 49 -20.27 -4.91 -29.33
N LYS A 50 -19.54 -5.41 -28.32
CA LYS A 50 -19.55 -4.83 -26.97
C LYS A 50 -18.82 -3.49 -27.00
N ASN A 51 -19.58 -2.40 -26.98
CA ASN A 51 -19.05 -1.02 -26.91
C ASN A 51 -18.24 -0.72 -25.64
N GLU A 52 -18.28 -1.58 -24.62
CA GLU A 52 -17.33 -1.54 -23.51
C GLU A 52 -16.01 -2.20 -23.91
N ILE A 53 -15.16 -1.41 -24.56
CA ILE A 53 -13.92 -1.85 -25.20
C ILE A 53 -12.92 -2.53 -24.24
N ASN A 54 -13.06 -2.42 -22.92
CA ASN A 54 -12.42 -3.27 -21.91
C ASN A 54 -12.94 -2.82 -20.53
N PRO A 55 -13.81 -3.58 -19.83
CA PRO A 55 -14.20 -3.21 -18.48
C PRO A 55 -12.97 -3.15 -17.56
N PRO A 56 -12.97 -2.26 -16.55
CA PRO A 56 -11.85 -2.19 -15.62
C PRO A 56 -11.74 -3.51 -14.85
N ARG A 57 -10.53 -3.84 -14.41
CA ARG A 57 -10.30 -5.11 -13.70
C ARG A 57 -10.67 -4.95 -12.24
N VAL A 58 -11.75 -5.59 -11.83
CA VAL A 58 -12.14 -5.68 -10.43
C VAL A 58 -11.30 -6.77 -9.77
N VAL A 59 -10.43 -6.39 -8.83
CA VAL A 59 -9.60 -7.32 -8.05
C VAL A 59 -10.42 -7.94 -6.92
N SER A 60 -11.25 -7.12 -6.29
CA SER A 60 -12.25 -7.52 -5.30
C SER A 60 -13.50 -6.66 -5.47
N ASP A 61 -14.67 -7.28 -5.32
CA ASP A 61 -15.97 -6.61 -5.26
C ASP A 61 -16.34 -6.19 -3.81
N GLY A 62 -15.38 -6.30 -2.88
CA GLY A 62 -15.57 -6.11 -1.44
C GLY A 62 -15.90 -7.41 -0.70
N ARG A 63 -16.44 -8.43 -1.38
CA ARG A 63 -16.82 -9.70 -0.75
C ARG A 63 -15.86 -10.83 -1.08
N ARG A 64 -15.37 -10.86 -2.31
CA ARG A 64 -14.51 -11.95 -2.82
C ARG A 64 -13.36 -11.39 -3.63
N LEU A 65 -12.20 -12.05 -3.52
CA LEU A 65 -11.09 -11.85 -4.44
C LEU A 65 -11.43 -12.49 -5.80
N LEU A 66 -11.49 -11.66 -6.84
CA LEU A 66 -11.81 -12.07 -8.20
C LEU A 66 -10.56 -12.30 -9.05
N LEU A 67 -9.42 -11.71 -8.66
CA LEU A 67 -8.15 -11.80 -9.37
C LEU A 67 -7.01 -12.21 -8.43
N ASP A 68 -6.02 -12.91 -8.98
CA ASP A 68 -4.79 -13.29 -8.27
C ASP A 68 -3.76 -12.14 -8.24
N SER A 69 -2.72 -12.29 -7.43
CA SER A 69 -1.65 -11.26 -7.32
C SER A 69 -0.92 -11.02 -8.64
N LYS A 70 -0.87 -12.01 -9.54
CA LYS A 70 -0.18 -11.92 -10.85
C LYS A 70 -0.95 -11.03 -11.84
N THR A 71 -2.27 -11.12 -11.82
CA THR A 71 -3.17 -10.38 -12.71
C THR A 71 -3.58 -9.03 -12.12
N ALA A 72 -3.73 -8.92 -10.81
CA ALA A 72 -4.05 -7.68 -10.11
C ALA A 72 -2.83 -6.77 -9.90
N GLY A 73 -1.65 -7.37 -9.70
CA GLY A 73 -0.48 -6.70 -9.13
C GLY A 73 -0.46 -6.84 -7.60
N ASP A 74 0.74 -6.75 -7.03
CA ASP A 74 0.98 -7.12 -5.63
C ASP A 74 0.24 -6.20 -4.63
N GLU A 75 0.33 -4.88 -4.81
CA GLU A 75 -0.29 -3.90 -3.90
C GLU A 75 -1.83 -3.89 -3.98
N PRO A 76 -2.48 -3.89 -5.18
CA PRO A 76 -3.93 -4.02 -5.27
C PRO A 76 -4.47 -5.32 -4.68
N TYR A 77 -3.76 -6.44 -4.89
CA TYR A 77 -4.15 -7.73 -4.32
C TYR A 77 -4.06 -7.71 -2.78
N MET A 78 -2.99 -7.15 -2.23
CA MET A 78 -2.82 -7.02 -0.78
C MET A 78 -3.92 -6.16 -0.16
N LEU A 79 -4.22 -4.99 -0.74
CA LEU A 79 -5.34 -4.14 -0.29
C LEU A 79 -6.67 -4.89 -0.34
N ALA A 80 -6.93 -5.61 -1.42
CA ALA A 80 -8.16 -6.37 -1.61
C ALA A 80 -8.29 -7.54 -0.63
N ALA A 81 -7.18 -8.16 -0.23
CA ALA A 81 -7.17 -9.25 0.74
C ALA A 81 -7.42 -8.75 2.18
N ASN A 82 -6.98 -7.53 2.49
CA ASN A 82 -7.07 -6.96 3.84
C ASN A 82 -8.38 -6.22 4.10
N LEU A 83 -8.96 -5.61 3.07
CA LEU A 83 -10.12 -4.75 3.19
C LEU A 83 -11.39 -5.50 2.79
N LYS A 84 -12.17 -5.91 3.79
CA LYS A 84 -13.52 -6.43 3.59
C LYS A 84 -14.46 -5.28 3.23
N ASP A 85 -15.41 -5.56 2.35
CA ASP A 85 -16.45 -4.64 1.86
C ASP A 85 -15.92 -3.37 1.17
N VAL A 86 -14.65 -3.36 0.75
CA VAL A 86 -14.04 -2.29 -0.05
C VAL A 86 -13.63 -2.85 -1.41
N PRO A 87 -14.33 -2.47 -2.50
CA PRO A 87 -13.90 -2.86 -3.83
C PRO A 87 -12.53 -2.28 -4.20
N VAL A 88 -11.73 -3.10 -4.88
CA VAL A 88 -10.42 -2.70 -5.40
C VAL A 88 -10.38 -2.90 -6.89
N ILE A 89 -10.14 -1.83 -7.63
CA ILE A 89 -10.23 -1.81 -9.09
C ILE A 89 -8.91 -1.34 -9.69
N VAL A 90 -8.44 -2.09 -10.68
CA VAL A 90 -7.19 -1.86 -11.37
C VAL A 90 -7.44 -1.43 -12.81
N ASP A 91 -7.15 -0.17 -13.10
CA ASP A 91 -7.18 0.36 -14.47
C ASP A 91 -6.21 1.54 -14.65
N LYS A 92 -5.63 1.66 -15.85
CA LYS A 92 -4.81 2.84 -16.19
C LYS A 92 -5.66 4.10 -16.26
N ASP A 93 -6.90 3.97 -16.74
CA ASP A 93 -7.89 5.03 -16.77
C ASP A 93 -8.74 5.00 -15.50
N ARG A 94 -8.38 5.87 -14.54
CA ARG A 94 -9.08 5.97 -13.26
C ARG A 94 -10.40 6.73 -13.36
N VAL A 95 -10.64 7.48 -14.43
CA VAL A 95 -11.96 8.06 -14.70
C VAL A 95 -12.93 6.94 -15.08
N LYS A 96 -12.51 6.05 -15.98
CA LYS A 96 -13.31 4.87 -16.36
C LYS A 96 -13.56 3.95 -15.17
N SER A 97 -12.53 3.57 -14.41
CA SER A 97 -12.72 2.70 -13.24
C SER A 97 -13.55 3.36 -12.13
N GLY A 98 -13.42 4.67 -11.94
CA GLY A 98 -14.27 5.42 -11.00
C GLY A 98 -15.74 5.41 -11.40
N LYS A 99 -16.05 5.60 -12.69
CA LYS A 99 -17.44 5.49 -13.20
C LYS A 99 -18.03 4.10 -12.98
N HIS A 100 -17.26 3.06 -13.28
CA HIS A 100 -17.66 1.67 -13.04
C HIS A 100 -17.89 1.40 -11.55
N ALA A 101 -16.99 1.87 -10.67
CA ALA A 101 -17.16 1.69 -9.23
C ALA A 101 -18.48 2.32 -8.73
N ILE A 102 -18.82 3.51 -9.21
CA ILE A 102 -20.04 4.22 -8.83
C ILE A 102 -21.28 3.50 -9.37
N ALA A 103 -21.29 3.17 -10.66
CA ALA A 103 -22.45 2.61 -11.34
C ALA A 103 -22.74 1.16 -10.93
N ASP A 104 -21.71 0.32 -10.86
CA ASP A 104 -21.86 -1.13 -10.77
C ASP A 104 -21.59 -1.68 -9.36
N LEU A 105 -20.81 -0.95 -8.55
CA LEU A 105 -20.45 -1.35 -7.19
C LEU A 105 -21.05 -0.42 -6.11
N ASN A 106 -21.86 0.55 -6.52
CA ASN A 106 -22.65 1.44 -5.66
C ASN A 106 -21.79 2.15 -4.58
N VAL A 107 -20.58 2.58 -4.96
CA VAL A 107 -19.67 3.31 -4.08
C VAL A 107 -19.93 4.81 -4.15
N ASP A 108 -19.68 5.51 -3.04
CA ASP A 108 -19.85 6.96 -2.93
C ASP A 108 -18.51 7.71 -2.72
N THR A 109 -17.42 6.97 -2.52
CA THR A 109 -16.11 7.53 -2.21
C THR A 109 -15.02 6.79 -2.97
N LEU A 110 -14.20 7.53 -3.72
CA LEU A 110 -13.09 6.97 -4.49
C LEU A 110 -11.76 7.33 -3.84
N LEU A 111 -10.97 6.32 -3.49
CA LEU A 111 -9.62 6.47 -2.97
C LEU A 111 -8.61 6.09 -4.07
N LEU A 112 -7.81 7.06 -4.52
CA LEU A 112 -6.83 6.82 -5.58
C LEU A 112 -5.49 6.42 -4.96
N ASP A 113 -5.15 5.14 -5.09
CA ASP A 113 -3.80 4.67 -4.79
C ASP A 113 -2.82 5.21 -5.84
N ASP A 114 -1.71 5.80 -5.38
CA ASP A 114 -0.73 6.48 -6.22
C ASP A 114 -1.34 7.56 -7.14
N GLY A 115 -2.31 8.32 -6.61
CA GLY A 115 -3.17 9.24 -7.36
C GLY A 115 -2.60 10.63 -7.67
N LEU A 116 -1.58 11.12 -6.95
CA LEU A 116 -1.18 12.54 -6.99
C LEU A 116 -0.84 13.06 -8.41
N GLN A 117 -0.25 12.21 -9.26
CA GLN A 117 0.10 12.55 -10.65
C GLN A 117 -1.09 12.42 -11.63
N TYR A 118 -2.22 11.88 -11.20
CA TYR A 118 -3.36 11.57 -12.09
C TYR A 118 -4.31 12.76 -12.24
N LEU A 119 -3.90 13.75 -13.02
CA LEU A 119 -4.64 15.01 -13.19
C LEU A 119 -5.95 14.90 -13.99
N LYS A 120 -6.22 13.76 -14.64
CA LYS A 120 -7.44 13.54 -15.44
C LYS A 120 -8.70 13.39 -14.59
N LEU A 121 -8.55 13.12 -13.29
CA LEU A 121 -9.64 13.09 -12.33
C LEU A 121 -9.48 14.26 -11.37
N ARG A 122 -10.54 15.04 -11.15
CA ARG A 122 -10.51 16.13 -10.17
C ARG A 122 -10.47 15.55 -8.77
N HIS A 123 -9.40 15.81 -8.03
CA HIS A 123 -9.30 15.42 -6.63
C HIS A 123 -10.05 16.42 -5.75
N ARG A 124 -10.74 15.89 -4.72
CA ARG A 124 -11.34 16.71 -3.66
C ARG A 124 -10.32 17.07 -2.59
N LEU A 125 -9.48 16.10 -2.22
CA LEU A 125 -8.36 16.23 -1.29
C LEU A 125 -7.16 15.50 -1.88
N ASP A 126 -5.97 16.06 -1.71
CA ASP A 126 -4.70 15.43 -2.07
C ASP A 126 -3.93 15.10 -0.79
N ILE A 127 -3.71 13.83 -0.52
CA ILE A 127 -2.91 13.36 0.62
C ILE A 127 -1.52 12.96 0.08
N VAL A 128 -0.47 13.61 0.58
CA VAL A 128 0.89 13.40 0.10
C VAL A 128 1.76 12.79 1.19
N LEU A 129 2.44 11.69 0.87
CA LEU A 129 3.34 11.02 1.79
C LEU A 129 4.78 11.48 1.52
N VAL A 130 5.48 11.84 2.60
CA VAL A 130 6.90 12.17 2.64
C VAL A 130 7.60 11.14 3.52
N ASP A 131 8.65 10.52 3.00
CA ASP A 131 9.49 9.61 3.78
C ASP A 131 10.42 10.43 4.69
N ARG A 132 10.41 10.15 6.00
CA ARG A 132 11.29 10.81 6.97
C ARG A 132 12.78 10.63 6.65
N TRP A 133 13.18 9.44 6.22
CA TRP A 133 14.60 9.07 6.04
C TRP A 133 15.13 9.53 4.70
N GLN A 134 14.25 9.70 3.72
CA GLN A 134 14.61 10.16 2.39
C GLN A 134 13.63 11.23 1.89
N PRO A 135 13.53 12.38 2.59
CA PRO A 135 12.59 13.43 2.23
C PRO A 135 12.98 14.01 0.88
N PHE A 136 12.02 14.06 -0.05
CA PHE A 136 12.25 14.44 -1.44
C PHE A 136 13.26 13.55 -2.19
N GLY A 137 13.55 12.34 -1.69
CA GLY A 137 14.36 11.37 -2.41
C GLY A 137 15.82 11.80 -2.54
N THR A 138 16.36 11.77 -3.77
CA THR A 138 17.69 12.33 -4.09
C THR A 138 17.63 13.79 -4.55
N GLU A 139 16.51 14.48 -4.29
CA GLU A 139 16.25 15.89 -4.62
C GLU A 139 16.32 16.26 -6.12
N ARG A 140 16.52 15.26 -6.98
CA ARG A 140 16.54 15.41 -8.44
C ARG A 140 15.36 14.65 -9.06
N LEU A 141 14.86 15.19 -10.17
CA LEU A 141 13.85 14.52 -10.99
C LEU A 141 14.44 13.30 -11.67
N LEU A 142 13.58 12.33 -11.98
CA LEU A 142 13.91 11.26 -12.90
C LEU A 142 14.39 11.82 -14.26
N PRO A 143 15.39 11.19 -14.90
CA PRO A 143 16.10 9.99 -14.47
C PRO A 143 17.28 10.23 -13.51
N ARG A 144 17.68 11.49 -13.26
CA ARG A 144 18.83 11.83 -12.40
C ARG A 144 18.60 11.49 -10.92
N GLY A 145 17.35 11.48 -10.48
CA GLY A 145 16.98 11.17 -9.12
C GLY A 145 15.61 10.54 -8.98
N THR A 146 15.10 10.47 -7.75
CA THR A 146 13.89 9.70 -7.44
C THR A 146 12.60 10.52 -7.41
N LEU A 147 12.64 11.83 -7.66
CA LEU A 147 11.43 12.64 -7.75
C LEU A 147 10.70 12.39 -9.08
N ARG A 148 9.39 12.10 -8.99
CA ARG A 148 8.50 12.01 -10.17
C ARG A 148 7.99 13.38 -10.62
N GLU A 149 7.96 14.34 -9.70
CA GLU A 149 7.55 15.72 -9.91
C GLU A 149 8.39 16.65 -9.02
N PRO A 150 8.56 17.93 -9.39
CA PRO A 150 9.28 18.89 -8.56
C PRO A 150 8.69 19.03 -7.15
N ALA A 151 9.53 19.24 -6.13
CA ALA A 151 9.09 19.39 -4.74
C ALA A 151 8.06 20.53 -4.53
N LYS A 152 8.12 21.59 -5.35
CA LYS A 152 7.13 22.68 -5.35
C LYS A 152 5.68 22.22 -5.60
N ASN A 153 5.47 21.04 -6.19
CA ASN A 153 4.13 20.50 -6.41
C ASN A 153 3.48 19.99 -5.11
N LEU A 154 4.23 19.92 -4.00
CA LEU A 154 3.69 19.69 -2.66
C LEU A 154 2.64 20.74 -2.26
N ARG A 155 2.64 21.91 -2.89
CA ARG A 155 1.58 22.94 -2.75
C ARG A 155 0.16 22.43 -2.99
N ARG A 156 -0.01 21.32 -3.72
CA ARG A 156 -1.32 20.70 -4.00
C ARG A 156 -1.84 19.90 -2.82
N ALA A 157 -0.97 19.46 -1.90
CA ALA A 157 -1.36 18.64 -0.77
C ALA A 157 -2.37 19.40 0.11
N SER A 158 -3.45 18.72 0.47
CA SER A 158 -4.37 19.12 1.54
C SER A 158 -3.86 18.63 2.89
N TYR A 159 -3.26 17.44 2.92
CA TYR A 159 -2.63 16.83 4.09
C TYR A 159 -1.29 16.22 3.69
N ILE A 160 -0.32 16.29 4.59
CA ILE A 160 1.03 15.74 4.38
C ILE A 160 1.33 14.74 5.49
N PHE A 161 1.58 13.51 5.11
CA PHE A 161 1.94 12.44 6.04
C PHE A 161 3.46 12.27 6.02
N ILE A 162 4.13 12.55 7.14
CA ILE A 162 5.53 12.15 7.33
C ILE A 162 5.51 10.70 7.79
N THR A 163 6.01 9.81 6.94
CA THR A 163 6.00 8.36 7.16
C THR A 163 7.34 7.86 7.68
N LYS A 164 7.32 6.66 8.30
CA LYS A 164 8.50 6.00 8.89
C LYS A 164 9.13 6.81 10.03
N CYS A 165 8.31 7.55 10.78
CA CYS A 165 8.75 8.16 12.01
C CYS A 165 9.12 7.11 13.07
N ASN A 166 9.91 7.54 14.04
CA ASN A 166 10.44 6.72 15.14
C ASN A 166 10.32 7.45 16.49
N GLY A 167 9.35 8.37 16.61
CA GLY A 167 9.15 9.22 17.80
C GLY A 167 10.09 10.42 17.94
N GLN A 168 11.16 10.51 17.15
CA GLN A 168 12.07 11.67 17.20
C GLN A 168 11.42 12.92 16.56
N PRO A 169 11.77 14.14 16.98
CA PRO A 169 11.23 15.37 16.37
C PRO A 169 11.53 15.49 14.88
N ASN A 170 10.63 16.11 14.12
CA ASN A 170 10.73 16.29 12.66
C ASN A 170 10.81 17.77 12.25
N ASP A 171 11.28 18.66 13.13
CA ASP A 171 11.13 20.11 12.96
C ASP A 171 11.82 20.63 11.69
N GLU A 172 13.06 20.22 11.42
CA GLU A 172 13.76 20.58 10.18
C GLU A 172 13.02 20.10 8.92
N LEU A 173 12.45 18.90 8.96
CA LEU A 173 11.67 18.36 7.85
C LEU A 173 10.35 19.13 7.68
N LYS A 174 9.68 19.48 8.77
CA LYS A 174 8.47 20.31 8.75
C LYS A 174 8.79 21.67 8.15
N GLU A 175 9.86 22.33 8.56
CA GLU A 175 10.29 23.61 7.98
C GLU A 175 10.55 23.49 6.47
N ARG A 176 11.23 22.43 6.02
CA ARG A 176 11.44 22.16 4.60
C ARG A 176 10.12 21.96 3.85
N ILE A 177 9.17 21.24 4.42
CA ILE A 177 7.82 21.06 3.86
C ILE A 177 7.10 22.42 3.76
N ARG A 178 7.19 23.25 4.81
CA ARG A 178 6.55 24.57 4.88
C ARG A 178 7.05 25.55 3.82
N LYS A 179 8.29 25.37 3.30
CA LYS A 179 8.77 26.13 2.13
C LYS A 179 7.91 25.92 0.87
N TYR A 180 7.29 24.76 0.71
CA TYR A 180 6.46 24.43 -0.45
C TYR A 180 4.95 24.45 -0.17
N ASN A 181 4.54 24.19 1.07
CA ASN A 181 3.15 24.17 1.47
C ASN A 181 2.95 24.75 2.89
N ARG A 182 2.41 25.98 2.94
CA ARG A 182 2.23 26.73 4.20
C ARG A 182 1.01 26.29 5.01
N THR A 183 0.05 25.60 4.40
CA THR A 183 -1.31 25.44 4.96
C THR A 183 -1.73 24.00 5.21
N ALA A 184 -1.15 23.01 4.53
CA ALA A 184 -1.54 21.62 4.73
C ALA A 184 -1.21 21.15 6.16
N GLU A 185 -2.11 20.40 6.76
CA GLU A 185 -1.83 19.75 8.03
C GLU A 185 -0.73 18.69 7.84
N ILE A 186 0.21 18.63 8.79
CA ILE A 186 1.30 17.67 8.77
C ILE A 186 1.03 16.63 9.85
N ILE A 187 0.87 15.38 9.47
CA ILE A 187 0.60 14.25 10.36
C ILE A 187 1.84 13.35 10.36
N GLU A 188 2.32 12.97 11.54
CA GLU A 188 3.45 12.05 11.66
C GLU A 188 2.97 10.63 11.89
N CYS A 189 3.59 9.69 11.18
CA CYS A 189 3.16 8.31 11.16
C CYS A 189 4.35 7.35 11.19
N GLU A 190 4.14 6.25 11.89
CA GLU A 190 5.05 5.11 11.91
C GLU A 190 4.42 3.87 11.28
N HIS A 191 5.27 2.91 10.92
CA HIS A 191 4.80 1.57 10.60
C HIS A 191 4.80 0.78 11.91
N LYS A 192 3.61 0.55 12.46
CA LYS A 192 3.41 -0.15 13.72
C LYS A 192 3.25 -1.64 13.43
N PRO A 193 4.16 -2.51 13.89
CA PRO A 193 3.95 -3.96 13.83
C PRO A 193 2.75 -4.37 14.68
N LEU A 194 1.96 -5.34 14.21
CA LEU A 194 0.78 -5.82 14.91
C LEU A 194 0.92 -7.26 15.38
N PHE A 195 1.13 -8.18 14.44
CA PHE A 195 1.23 -9.61 14.68
C PHE A 195 1.95 -10.29 13.51
N LEU A 196 2.31 -11.55 13.70
CA LEU A 196 2.74 -12.44 12.63
C LEU A 196 1.54 -13.19 12.08
N GLN A 197 1.44 -13.34 10.76
CA GLN A 197 0.41 -14.18 10.15
C GLN A 197 1.05 -15.29 9.30
N HIS A 198 0.63 -16.53 9.53
CA HIS A 198 1.09 -17.67 8.77
C HIS A 198 0.60 -17.57 7.31
N ILE A 199 1.49 -17.80 6.34
CA ILE A 199 1.19 -17.55 4.92
C ILE A 199 0.07 -18.44 4.36
N GLU A 200 -0.08 -19.66 4.88
CA GLU A 200 -1.08 -20.65 4.42
C GLU A 200 -2.31 -20.72 5.34
N THR A 201 -2.12 -21.13 6.59
CA THR A 201 -3.21 -21.33 7.57
C THR A 201 -3.90 -20.05 8.01
N ARG A 202 -3.29 -18.88 7.77
CA ARG A 202 -3.74 -17.56 8.28
C ARG A 202 -3.79 -17.45 9.81
N GLU A 203 -3.18 -18.39 10.52
CA GLU A 203 -2.99 -18.32 11.97
C GLU A 203 -2.21 -17.04 12.33
N GLU A 204 -2.71 -16.31 13.32
CA GLU A 204 -2.07 -15.10 13.83
C GLU A 204 -1.30 -15.42 15.12
N ARG A 205 -0.10 -14.85 15.26
CA ARG A 205 0.72 -14.95 16.47
C ARG A 205 1.12 -13.58 16.99
N PRO A 206 1.09 -13.35 18.31
CA PRO A 206 1.49 -12.08 18.90
C PRO A 206 2.99 -11.82 18.67
N LEU A 207 3.39 -10.55 18.63
CA LEU A 207 4.80 -10.16 18.40
C LEU A 207 5.75 -10.74 19.45
N ASP A 208 5.29 -10.94 20.68
CA ASP A 208 6.07 -11.55 21.76
C ASP A 208 6.56 -12.97 21.41
N SER A 209 5.91 -13.66 20.45
CA SER A 209 6.38 -14.96 19.97
C SER A 209 7.72 -14.90 19.23
N LEU A 210 8.20 -13.70 18.87
CA LEU A 210 9.51 -13.48 18.26
C LEU A 210 10.65 -13.41 19.26
N LYS A 211 10.36 -13.13 20.53
CA LYS A 211 11.40 -12.87 21.53
C LYS A 211 12.32 -14.08 21.69
N ASP A 212 13.62 -13.84 21.59
CA ASP A 212 14.68 -14.83 21.68
C ASP A 212 14.65 -15.94 20.61
N LYS A 213 13.79 -15.82 19.59
CA LYS A 213 13.68 -16.78 18.48
C LYS A 213 14.77 -16.57 17.44
N ARG A 214 15.29 -17.68 16.90
CA ARG A 214 16.18 -17.69 15.74
C ARG A 214 15.33 -17.68 14.48
N VAL A 215 15.46 -16.64 13.68
CA VAL A 215 14.59 -16.45 12.50
C VAL A 215 15.41 -16.35 11.22
N GLY A 216 14.87 -16.94 10.16
CA GLY A 216 15.32 -16.72 8.79
C GLY A 216 14.49 -15.59 8.17
N THR A 217 15.08 -14.71 7.36
CA THR A 217 14.33 -13.68 6.64
C THR A 217 14.43 -13.85 5.14
N ILE A 218 13.30 -13.68 4.46
CA ILE A 218 13.25 -13.64 3.00
C ILE A 218 12.50 -12.40 2.54
N SER A 219 13.11 -11.61 1.65
CA SER A 219 12.47 -10.37 1.20
C SER A 219 12.85 -9.98 -0.23
N ALA A 220 11.92 -9.31 -0.90
CA ALA A 220 12.07 -8.74 -2.23
C ALA A 220 11.47 -7.33 -2.26
N ILE A 221 11.90 -6.51 -1.29
CA ILE A 221 11.51 -5.10 -1.13
C ILE A 221 12.70 -4.17 -1.40
N ALA A 222 12.41 -2.88 -1.58
CA ALA A 222 13.42 -1.86 -1.88
C ALA A 222 14.51 -1.66 -0.80
N VAL A 223 14.19 -1.90 0.49
CA VAL A 223 15.14 -1.73 1.61
C VAL A 223 15.01 -2.89 2.61
N PRO A 224 15.58 -4.08 2.30
CA PRO A 224 15.50 -5.27 3.16
C PRO A 224 16.00 -5.06 4.59
N GLU A 225 17.04 -4.26 4.76
CA GLU A 225 17.67 -3.98 6.06
C GLU A 225 16.68 -3.33 7.03
N SER A 226 15.75 -2.50 6.52
CA SER A 226 14.71 -1.89 7.35
C SER A 226 13.77 -2.93 7.95
N PHE A 227 13.49 -4.01 7.22
CA PHE A 227 12.63 -5.10 7.69
C PHE A 227 13.37 -5.97 8.71
N GLU A 228 14.62 -6.34 8.42
CA GLU A 228 15.47 -7.13 9.31
C GLU A 228 15.73 -6.42 10.65
N ASN A 229 16.08 -5.13 10.61
CA ASN A 229 16.24 -4.33 11.82
C ASN A 229 14.93 -4.22 12.62
N GLY A 230 13.78 -4.18 11.93
CA GLY A 230 12.47 -4.19 12.59
C GLY A 230 12.22 -5.48 13.36
N ILE A 231 12.54 -6.63 12.76
CA ILE A 231 12.45 -7.94 13.39
C ILE A 231 13.39 -8.05 14.59
N GLN A 232 14.63 -7.58 14.47
CA GLN A 232 15.59 -7.59 15.57
C GLN A 232 15.14 -6.73 16.75
N LYS A 233 14.54 -5.56 16.49
CA LYS A 233 13.95 -4.71 17.53
C LYS A 233 12.79 -5.37 18.28
N LEU A 234 12.10 -6.31 17.64
CA LEU A 234 11.05 -7.13 18.27
C LEU A 234 11.63 -8.30 19.10
N GLY A 235 12.96 -8.39 19.22
CA GLY A 235 13.64 -9.36 20.09
C GLY A 235 14.08 -10.67 19.41
N ALA A 236 13.90 -10.79 18.09
CA ALA A 236 14.34 -11.97 17.35
C ALA A 236 15.83 -11.89 16.95
N LYS A 237 16.47 -13.05 16.82
CA LYS A 237 17.83 -13.21 16.30
C LYS A 237 17.75 -13.62 14.84
N VAL A 238 18.04 -12.70 13.93
CA VAL A 238 18.11 -12.99 12.49
C VAL A 238 19.40 -13.77 12.22
N VAL A 239 19.27 -15.06 11.90
CA VAL A 239 20.43 -15.98 11.73
C VAL A 239 20.68 -16.39 10.27
N ALA A 240 19.68 -16.25 9.41
CA ALA A 240 19.78 -16.51 7.98
C ALA A 240 18.98 -15.46 7.20
N THR A 241 19.50 -14.99 6.08
CA THR A 241 18.81 -14.00 5.24
C THR A 241 18.90 -14.36 3.77
N LYS A 242 17.83 -14.12 3.03
CA LYS A 242 17.77 -14.23 1.57
C LYS A 242 17.09 -13.00 0.99
N ARG A 243 17.87 -12.17 0.29
CA ARG A 243 17.40 -10.94 -0.33
C ARG A 243 17.30 -11.12 -1.84
N PHE A 244 16.21 -10.62 -2.42
CA PHE A 244 15.96 -10.59 -3.85
C PHE A 244 15.69 -9.15 -4.32
N LEU A 245 15.70 -8.94 -5.64
CA LEU A 245 15.37 -7.64 -6.23
C LEU A 245 13.92 -7.24 -5.94
N ASP A 246 13.66 -5.94 -5.81
CA ASP A 246 12.31 -5.43 -5.51
C ASP A 246 11.26 -5.95 -6.52
N HIS A 247 10.18 -6.51 -5.98
CA HIS A 247 9.13 -7.24 -6.71
C HIS A 247 9.54 -8.56 -7.38
N HIS A 248 10.59 -9.24 -6.89
CA HIS A 248 10.89 -10.61 -7.32
C HIS A 248 9.68 -11.53 -7.09
N ARG A 249 9.40 -12.40 -8.06
CA ARG A 249 8.43 -13.48 -7.92
C ARG A 249 9.18 -14.76 -7.62
N PHE A 250 8.95 -15.29 -6.42
CA PHE A 250 9.65 -16.46 -5.92
C PHE A 250 9.24 -17.71 -6.69
N THR A 251 10.24 -18.50 -7.05
CA THR A 251 10.01 -19.87 -7.52
C THR A 251 9.90 -20.81 -6.32
N GLU A 252 9.21 -21.94 -6.51
CA GLU A 252 9.09 -22.97 -5.47
C GLU A 252 10.47 -23.47 -5.02
N GLN A 253 11.36 -23.73 -5.98
CA GLN A 253 12.73 -24.17 -5.70
C GLN A 253 13.52 -23.16 -4.86
N GLU A 254 13.40 -21.86 -5.13
CA GLU A 254 14.10 -20.83 -4.33
C GLU A 254 13.64 -20.84 -2.86
N ILE A 255 12.33 -21.00 -2.62
CA ILE A 255 11.78 -21.05 -1.27
C ILE A 255 12.21 -22.34 -0.58
N LEU A 256 12.09 -23.50 -1.24
CA LEU A 256 12.49 -24.80 -0.69
C LEU A 256 13.99 -24.83 -0.35
N THR A 257 14.85 -24.29 -1.22
CA THR A 257 16.29 -24.18 -0.93
C THR A 257 16.56 -23.34 0.31
N PHE A 258 15.81 -22.25 0.51
CA PHE A 258 15.96 -21.43 1.71
C PHE A 258 15.41 -22.11 2.97
N ILE A 259 14.29 -22.85 2.86
CA ILE A 259 13.76 -23.67 3.95
C ILE A 259 14.80 -24.69 4.41
N ASN A 260 15.44 -25.42 3.49
CA ASN A 260 16.46 -26.41 3.84
C ASN A 260 17.65 -25.79 4.60
N CYS A 261 18.13 -24.63 4.14
CA CYS A 261 19.16 -23.87 4.85
C CYS A 261 18.72 -23.44 6.27
N CYS A 262 17.45 -23.09 6.43
CA CYS A 262 16.87 -22.73 7.73
C CYS A 262 16.76 -23.95 8.67
N VAL A 263 16.43 -25.13 8.14
CA VAL A 263 16.43 -26.39 8.89
C VAL A 263 17.83 -26.70 9.41
N GLU A 264 18.85 -26.63 8.56
CA GLU A 264 20.26 -26.85 8.94
C GLU A 264 20.77 -25.84 9.98
N SER A 265 20.21 -24.62 9.98
CA SER A 265 20.60 -23.54 10.88
C SER A 265 19.79 -23.47 12.18
N GLU A 266 18.93 -24.47 12.43
CA GLU A 266 18.02 -24.54 13.58
C GLU A 266 17.19 -23.26 13.75
N VAL A 267 16.57 -22.82 12.66
CA VAL A 267 15.67 -21.66 12.63
C VAL A 267 14.29 -22.05 13.14
N ASP A 268 13.73 -21.28 14.08
CA ASP A 268 12.39 -21.47 14.62
C ASP A 268 11.28 -21.15 13.59
N MET A 269 11.49 -20.13 12.76
CA MET A 269 10.54 -19.69 11.74
C MET A 269 11.18 -18.81 10.67
N ILE A 270 10.55 -18.76 9.49
CA ILE A 270 10.92 -17.83 8.42
C ILE A 270 9.96 -16.64 8.43
N LEU A 271 10.52 -15.44 8.31
CA LEU A 271 9.77 -14.19 8.24
C LEU A 271 9.94 -13.52 6.87
N THR A 272 8.82 -13.04 6.32
CA THR A 272 8.80 -12.23 5.11
C THR A 272 7.93 -10.98 5.28
N THR A 273 7.95 -10.08 4.31
CA THR A 273 7.02 -8.94 4.30
C THR A 273 5.66 -9.39 3.77
N GLU A 274 4.58 -8.74 4.21
CA GLU A 274 3.26 -9.03 3.65
C GLU A 274 3.23 -8.84 2.12
N LYS A 275 3.87 -7.79 1.63
CA LYS A 275 4.02 -7.51 0.20
C LYS A 275 4.77 -8.60 -0.56
N ASP A 276 5.72 -9.28 0.07
CA ASP A 276 6.41 -10.43 -0.51
C ASP A 276 5.55 -11.69 -0.46
N SER A 277 4.83 -11.92 0.64
CA SER A 277 4.01 -13.12 0.84
C SER A 277 2.99 -13.35 -0.28
N VAL A 278 2.40 -12.29 -0.85
CA VAL A 278 1.43 -12.40 -1.97
C VAL A 278 2.07 -12.92 -3.27
N ARG A 279 3.40 -12.98 -3.35
CA ARG A 279 4.17 -13.50 -4.49
C ARG A 279 4.72 -14.90 -4.24
N PHE A 280 4.49 -15.50 -3.07
CA PHE A 280 4.92 -16.86 -2.80
C PHE A 280 4.13 -17.85 -3.67
N PRO A 281 4.78 -18.92 -4.16
CA PRO A 281 4.08 -20.05 -4.74
C PRO A 281 3.31 -20.79 -3.64
N ARG A 282 2.37 -21.66 -4.04
CA ARG A 282 1.83 -22.66 -3.10
C ARG A 282 2.94 -23.65 -2.79
N LEU A 283 3.14 -23.97 -1.52
CA LEU A 283 4.19 -24.86 -1.08
C LEU A 283 3.54 -26.19 -0.65
N PRO A 284 4.07 -27.35 -1.09
CA PRO A 284 3.49 -28.64 -0.73
C PRO A 284 3.81 -29.04 0.72
N ARG A 285 4.90 -28.51 1.30
CA ARG A 285 5.36 -28.83 2.64
C ARG A 285 6.22 -27.70 3.20
N LEU A 286 6.05 -27.41 4.49
CA LEU A 286 6.81 -26.44 5.25
C LEU A 286 7.43 -27.16 6.46
N ASP A 287 8.69 -27.56 6.37
CA ASP A 287 9.42 -28.10 7.54
C ASP A 287 9.75 -27.00 8.56
N VAL A 288 9.77 -25.73 8.10
CA VAL A 288 9.87 -24.53 8.93
C VAL A 288 8.68 -23.63 8.61
N PRO A 289 7.91 -23.18 9.62
CA PRO A 289 6.73 -22.35 9.37
C PRO A 289 7.13 -20.96 8.85
N ILE A 290 6.35 -20.45 7.90
CA ILE A 290 6.59 -19.15 7.27
C ILE A 290 5.49 -18.17 7.69
N TYR A 291 5.91 -17.04 8.24
CA TYR A 291 5.03 -15.95 8.62
C TYR A 291 5.40 -14.68 7.86
N PHE A 292 4.44 -13.78 7.70
CA PHE A 292 4.73 -12.39 7.39
C PHE A 292 4.43 -11.48 8.57
N LEU A 293 5.18 -10.40 8.70
CA LEU A 293 4.92 -9.37 9.70
C LEU A 293 3.78 -8.46 9.21
N ARG A 294 2.66 -8.46 9.93
CA ARG A 294 1.57 -7.53 9.69
C ARG A 294 1.91 -6.17 10.27
N VAL A 295 1.77 -5.13 9.46
CA VAL A 295 2.05 -3.74 9.85
C VAL A 295 0.85 -2.86 9.53
N GLU A 296 0.60 -1.88 10.38
CA GLU A 296 -0.35 -0.81 10.14
C GLU A 296 0.32 0.56 10.23
N ILE A 297 -0.43 1.61 9.91
CA ILE A 297 0.01 2.99 10.18
C ILE A 297 -0.46 3.41 11.56
N GLY A 298 0.49 3.64 12.46
CA GLY A 298 0.28 4.33 13.72
C GLY A 298 0.43 5.84 13.53
N ILE A 299 -0.49 6.64 14.07
CA ILE A 299 -0.35 8.10 14.10
C ILE A 299 0.40 8.46 15.38
N LEU A 300 1.48 9.23 15.23
CA LEU A 300 2.30 9.69 16.35
C LEU A 300 1.95 11.12 16.78
N SER A 301 1.46 11.95 15.85
CA SER A 301 1.08 13.33 16.14
C SER A 301 -0.02 13.82 15.20
N ASN A 302 -0.80 14.80 15.68
CA ASN A 302 -1.92 15.41 14.96
C ASN A 302 -3.00 14.39 14.55
N GLU A 303 -3.38 13.51 15.48
CA GLU A 303 -4.49 12.57 15.30
C GLU A 303 -5.82 13.31 15.07
N GLU A 304 -6.06 14.41 15.78
CA GLU A 304 -7.22 15.28 15.56
C GLU A 304 -7.31 15.78 14.11
N SER A 305 -6.19 16.14 13.48
CA SER A 305 -6.15 16.55 12.07
C SER A 305 -6.48 15.40 11.11
N PHE A 306 -6.12 14.16 11.47
CA PHE A 306 -6.53 12.97 10.72
C PHE A 306 -8.02 12.71 10.87
N GLU A 307 -8.55 12.73 12.08
CA GLU A 307 -9.99 12.58 12.35
C GLU A 307 -10.80 13.67 11.64
N GLU A 308 -10.35 14.92 11.67
CA GLU A 308 -10.98 16.01 10.93
C GLU A 308 -10.96 15.75 9.41
N CYS A 309 -9.86 15.20 8.88
CA CYS A 309 -9.79 14.81 7.47
C CYS A 309 -10.86 13.77 7.13
N ILE A 310 -10.97 12.71 7.93
CA ILE A 310 -11.99 11.66 7.76
C ILE A 310 -13.39 12.26 7.87
N HIS A 311 -13.65 13.03 8.92
CA HIS A 311 -14.93 13.69 9.16
C HIS A 311 -15.34 14.58 7.98
N ARG A 312 -14.41 15.42 7.47
CA ARG A 312 -14.66 16.26 6.28
C ARG A 312 -15.06 15.43 5.07
N ILE A 313 -14.48 14.25 4.87
CA ILE A 313 -14.84 13.36 3.75
C ILE A 313 -16.23 12.75 3.97
N CYS A 314 -16.48 12.20 5.17
CA CYS A 314 -17.70 11.48 5.51
C CYS A 314 -18.93 12.40 5.59
N GLN A 315 -18.74 13.62 6.09
CA GLN A 315 -19.74 14.68 6.16
C GLN A 315 -19.29 15.87 5.30
N PRO A 316 -19.47 15.81 3.97
CA PRO A 316 -19.15 16.94 3.11
C PRO A 316 -19.98 18.15 3.57
N ARG A 317 -19.32 19.22 4.04
CA ARG A 317 -20.01 20.49 4.25
C ARG A 317 -20.71 20.87 2.94
N PRO A 318 -21.99 21.29 2.97
CA PRO A 318 -22.65 21.78 1.77
C PRO A 318 -21.80 22.91 1.19
N ILE A 319 -21.56 22.85 -0.13
CA ILE A 319 -20.96 23.98 -0.83
C ILE A 319 -21.97 25.11 -0.71
N VAL A 320 -21.75 26.03 0.24
CA VAL A 320 -22.55 27.25 0.33
C VAL A 320 -22.25 28.02 -0.96
N PRO A 321 -23.23 28.21 -1.87
CA PRO A 321 -23.02 29.02 -3.05
C PRO A 321 -22.54 30.38 -2.57
N ALA A 322 -21.53 30.96 -3.22
CA ALA A 322 -21.13 32.33 -2.92
C ALA A 322 -22.39 33.20 -2.99
N ARG A 323 -22.86 33.70 -1.83
CA ARG A 323 -23.89 34.72 -1.81
C ARG A 323 -23.28 35.91 -2.54
N ARG A 324 -23.72 36.14 -3.78
CA ARG A 324 -23.49 37.42 -4.43
C ARG A 324 -24.19 38.43 -3.53
N PHE A 325 -23.39 39.17 -2.76
CA PHE A 325 -23.84 40.44 -2.22
C PHE A 325 -24.03 41.33 -3.44
N PHE A 326 -25.28 41.50 -3.85
CA PHE A 326 -25.67 42.46 -4.88
C PHE A 326 -25.80 43.84 -4.25
#